data_AF-V9L4K4-F1
#
_entry.id   AF-V9L4K4-F1
#
_cell.length_a   1.000
_cell.length_b   1.000
_cell.length_c   1.000
_cell.angle_alpha   90.00
_cell.angle_beta   90.00
_cell.angle_gamma   90.00
#
_symmetry.space_group_name_H-M   'P 1'
#
loop_
_entity.id
_entity.type
_entity.pdbx_description
1 polymer ?
#
loop_
_entity_poly.entity_id
_entity_poly.type
_entity_poly.pdbx_seq_one_letter_code
_entity_poly.pdbx_strand_id
1 'polypeptide(L)'
;TERGRERGTEREGERVTDGVQFLFGVLRFEALFPSVLRYQHHLKSLRTSVCFQHVTKEHLFQRPSDSQRLSIRCYSHPPGEAAGEPEEFESEEQLQERLLSAALQFVPKLGWSEDAIAEGAKALGLSPAVCGMLGSGAGELVLHFVLKCNMELTHTLSEQHKLLQLGQAQKKPTVQFVQDTVQTRLRMLLPYIQSWPQAMSILLLPQNLTDSVKALSHMVDDICYYAGDRSTDIDWFTRRAAMAGIYQACELVLVQDTSPNQEDTWRFLDNRINDVITVAEKRKEVQSTGEAVLQGLVGAALTMQNLTGLSQRR
;
A
#
# COMPACT_ATOMS: atom_id res chain seq x y z
N THR A 1 39.83 -24.12 16.05
CA THR A 1 38.77 -23.25 16.59
C THR A 1 37.92 -22.59 15.50
N GLU A 2 38.21 -22.78 14.21
CA GLU A 2 37.44 -22.16 13.11
C GLU A 2 36.29 -23.03 12.56
N ARG A 3 36.37 -24.36 12.66
CA ARG A 3 35.39 -25.30 12.08
C ARG A 3 34.03 -25.39 12.82
N GLY A 4 33.86 -24.59 13.88
CA GLY A 4 32.62 -24.45 14.66
C GLY A 4 31.87 -23.15 14.42
N ARG A 5 32.49 -22.17 13.73
CA ARG A 5 31.90 -20.86 13.47
C ARG A 5 31.09 -20.85 12.16
N GLU A 6 31.50 -21.63 11.16
CA GLU A 6 30.81 -21.77 9.86
C GLU A 6 29.48 -22.55 9.96
N ARG A 7 29.39 -23.52 10.89
CA ARG A 7 28.15 -24.29 11.13
C ARG A 7 27.07 -23.53 11.89
N GLY A 8 27.42 -22.40 12.53
CA GLY A 8 26.46 -21.50 13.17
C GLY A 8 25.73 -20.62 12.15
N THR A 9 26.48 -20.12 11.15
CA THR A 9 25.97 -19.24 10.10
C THR A 9 25.10 -19.96 9.06
N GLU A 10 25.38 -21.24 8.77
CA GLU A 10 24.51 -22.06 7.90
C GLU A 10 23.13 -22.33 8.53
N ARG A 11 23.07 -22.60 9.84
CA ARG A 11 21.80 -22.84 10.58
C ARG A 11 21.00 -21.57 10.85
N GLU A 12 21.62 -20.39 10.75
CA GLU A 12 20.92 -19.10 10.77
C GLU A 12 20.39 -18.73 9.38
N GLY A 13 21.11 -19.08 8.30
CA GLY A 13 20.63 -18.92 6.92
C GLY A 13 19.39 -19.76 6.61
N GLU A 14 19.33 -21.00 7.08
CA GLU A 14 18.17 -21.91 6.91
C GLU A 14 16.92 -21.40 7.65
N ARG A 15 17.07 -20.81 8.84
CA ARG A 15 15.95 -20.20 9.59
C ARG A 15 15.42 -18.92 8.96
N VAL A 16 16.23 -18.21 8.18
CA VAL A 16 15.83 -16.97 7.48
C VAL A 16 15.06 -17.29 6.20
N THR A 17 15.43 -18.36 5.47
CA THR A 17 14.62 -18.88 4.37
C THR A 17 13.28 -19.43 4.85
N ASP A 18 13.27 -20.06 6.03
CA ASP A 18 12.05 -20.53 6.68
C ASP A 18 11.17 -19.36 7.14
N GLY A 19 11.74 -18.24 7.60
CA GLY A 19 10.98 -17.04 7.99
C GLY A 19 10.29 -16.34 6.81
N VAL A 20 10.94 -16.31 5.64
CA VAL A 20 10.32 -15.80 4.40
C VAL A 20 9.25 -16.78 3.92
N GLN A 21 9.50 -18.09 3.94
CA GLN A 21 8.47 -19.09 3.62
C GLN A 21 7.32 -19.11 4.64
N PHE A 22 7.57 -18.80 5.91
CA PHE A 22 6.56 -18.68 6.96
C PHE A 22 5.71 -17.42 6.77
N LEU A 23 6.29 -16.30 6.32
CA LEU A 23 5.54 -15.10 5.90
C LEU A 23 4.68 -15.35 4.65
N PHE A 24 5.15 -16.19 3.73
CA PHE A 24 4.36 -16.71 2.59
C PHE A 24 3.33 -17.79 2.99
N GLY A 25 3.48 -18.40 4.17
CA GLY A 25 2.63 -19.47 4.68
C GLY A 25 1.54 -19.03 5.65
N VAL A 26 1.80 -18.04 6.51
CA VAL A 26 0.84 -17.47 7.49
C VAL A 26 -0.17 -16.56 6.80
N LEU A 27 0.30 -15.74 5.87
CA LEU A 27 -0.55 -15.11 4.87
C LEU A 27 -0.52 -16.06 3.69
N ARG A 28 -1.64 -16.71 3.37
CA ARG A 28 -1.82 -17.57 2.19
C ARG A 28 -1.64 -16.73 0.91
N PHE A 29 -0.42 -16.23 0.65
CA PHE A 29 -0.06 -15.39 -0.49
C PHE A 29 -0.24 -16.18 -1.79
N GLU A 30 -0.10 -17.52 -1.73
CA GLU A 30 -0.47 -18.43 -2.81
C GLU A 30 -1.97 -18.43 -3.16
N ALA A 31 -2.88 -17.92 -2.32
CA ALA A 31 -4.29 -17.76 -2.69
C ALA A 31 -4.61 -16.36 -3.25
N LEU A 32 -3.78 -15.35 -2.91
CA LEU A 32 -3.99 -13.95 -3.29
C LEU A 32 -3.30 -13.59 -4.62
N PHE A 33 -2.14 -14.17 -4.90
CA PHE A 33 -1.35 -13.81 -6.08
C PHE A 33 -1.64 -14.58 -7.38
N PRO A 34 -2.14 -15.84 -7.42
CA PRO A 34 -2.49 -16.46 -8.70
C PRO A 34 -3.65 -15.75 -9.39
N SER A 35 -4.50 -15.06 -8.65
CA SER A 35 -5.54 -14.18 -9.19
C SER A 35 -4.90 -12.93 -9.82
N VAL A 36 -3.94 -12.28 -9.14
CA VAL A 36 -3.20 -11.14 -9.69
C VAL A 36 -2.35 -11.52 -10.91
N LEU A 37 -1.77 -12.73 -10.92
CA LEU A 37 -0.99 -13.27 -12.04
C LEU A 37 -1.86 -13.75 -13.21
N ARG A 38 -3.08 -14.29 -12.97
CA ARG A 38 -4.06 -14.55 -14.05
C ARG A 38 -4.61 -13.26 -14.67
N TYR A 39 -4.56 -12.15 -13.93
CA TYR A 39 -4.96 -10.82 -14.38
C TYR A 39 -3.86 -10.06 -15.15
N GLN A 40 -2.74 -10.70 -15.53
CA GLN A 40 -1.68 -10.08 -16.33
C GLN A 40 -2.17 -9.48 -17.67
N HIS A 41 -3.28 -9.97 -18.23
CA HIS A 41 -3.86 -9.40 -19.46
C HIS A 41 -4.84 -8.23 -19.20
N HIS A 42 -5.46 -8.15 -18.01
CA HIS A 42 -6.41 -7.09 -17.64
C HIS A 42 -5.74 -5.90 -16.92
N LEU A 43 -4.62 -6.12 -16.23
CA LEU A 43 -3.89 -5.10 -15.45
C LEU A 43 -3.10 -4.10 -16.32
N LYS A 44 -2.89 -4.38 -17.61
CA LYS A 44 -2.41 -3.35 -18.56
C LYS A 44 -3.36 -2.14 -18.62
N SER A 45 -4.67 -2.37 -18.44
CA SER A 45 -5.68 -1.30 -18.36
C SER A 45 -5.58 -0.48 -17.06
N LEU A 46 -5.23 -1.14 -15.94
CA LEU A 46 -4.97 -0.48 -14.66
C LEU A 46 -3.65 0.30 -14.65
N ARG A 47 -2.62 -0.11 -15.42
CA ARG A 47 -1.41 0.70 -15.62
C ARG A 47 -1.73 2.03 -16.33
N THR A 48 -2.62 2.03 -17.32
CA THR A 48 -3.13 3.28 -17.89
C THR A 48 -3.91 4.06 -16.84
N SER A 49 -4.83 3.44 -16.08
CA SER A 49 -5.65 4.17 -15.09
C SER A 49 -4.85 4.76 -13.91
N VAL A 50 -3.89 4.02 -13.34
CA VAL A 50 -3.07 4.44 -12.18
C VAL A 50 -1.99 5.45 -12.59
N CYS A 51 -1.39 5.30 -13.78
CA CYS A 51 -0.48 6.30 -14.33
C CYS A 51 -1.24 7.57 -14.75
N PHE A 52 -2.46 7.44 -15.28
CA PHE A 52 -3.33 8.57 -15.62
C PHE A 52 -3.81 9.31 -14.35
N GLN A 53 -4.11 8.60 -13.25
CA GLN A 53 -4.41 9.21 -11.94
C GLN A 53 -3.22 9.99 -11.35
N HIS A 54 -1.98 9.55 -11.58
CA HIS A 54 -0.80 10.30 -11.15
C HIS A 54 -0.55 11.55 -12.01
N VAL A 55 -0.80 11.48 -13.33
CA VAL A 55 -0.71 12.64 -14.23
C VAL A 55 -1.83 13.67 -13.96
N THR A 56 -3.05 13.24 -13.60
CA THR A 56 -4.13 14.16 -13.25
C THR A 56 -3.93 14.85 -11.90
N LYS A 57 -3.23 14.24 -10.94
CA LYS A 57 -2.87 14.89 -9.66
C LYS A 57 -1.94 16.11 -9.83
N GLU A 58 -1.09 16.15 -10.86
CA GLU A 58 -0.27 17.34 -11.17
C GLU A 58 -1.02 18.44 -11.94
N HIS A 59 -2.21 18.19 -12.50
CA HIS A 59 -2.92 19.14 -13.36
C HIS A 59 -4.26 19.65 -12.83
N LEU A 60 -4.75 19.15 -11.69
CA LEU A 60 -6.03 19.60 -11.10
C LEU A 60 -5.92 20.85 -10.19
N PHE A 61 -4.77 21.55 -10.17
CA PHE A 61 -4.61 22.82 -9.46
C PHE A 61 -4.86 24.07 -10.33
N GLN A 62 -5.61 23.95 -11.43
CA GLN A 62 -6.16 25.09 -12.16
C GLN A 62 -7.66 24.87 -12.40
N ARG A 63 -8.49 25.72 -11.76
CA ARG A 63 -9.93 25.82 -12.01
C ARG A 63 -10.20 25.97 -13.51
N PRO A 64 -11.34 25.43 -14.00
CA PRO A 64 -12.06 26.12 -15.05
C PRO A 64 -13.50 26.39 -14.66
N SER A 65 -13.83 27.67 -14.80
CA SER A 65 -15.15 28.21 -15.09
C SER A 65 -15.70 27.69 -16.43
N ASP A 66 -17.02 27.62 -16.50
CA ASP A 66 -17.88 27.64 -17.69
C ASP A 66 -17.89 26.45 -18.66
N SER A 67 -18.96 25.67 -18.49
CA SER A 67 -20.06 25.50 -19.45
C SER A 67 -19.75 24.80 -20.78
N GLN A 68 -20.22 23.55 -20.91
CA GLN A 68 -20.92 23.12 -22.14
C GLN A 68 -21.88 21.94 -21.91
N ARG A 69 -23.15 22.33 -21.83
CA ARG A 69 -24.41 21.60 -22.05
C ARG A 69 -24.33 20.19 -22.64
N LEU A 70 -24.99 19.25 -21.96
CA LEU A 70 -25.81 18.22 -22.61
C LEU A 70 -27.21 18.25 -21.99
N SER A 71 -28.19 18.56 -22.83
CA SER A 71 -29.58 18.75 -22.43
C SER A 71 -30.25 17.42 -22.15
N ILE A 72 -30.71 17.21 -20.92
CA ILE A 72 -31.74 16.23 -20.64
C ILE A 72 -33.00 17.01 -20.30
N ARG A 73 -33.97 16.88 -21.20
CA ARG A 73 -35.32 17.40 -21.11
C ARG A 73 -36.09 16.56 -20.10
N CYS A 74 -36.80 17.21 -19.17
CA CYS A 74 -37.98 16.80 -18.38
C CYS A 74 -37.94 17.59 -17.05
N TYR A 75 -38.96 18.23 -16.47
CA TYR A 75 -40.40 18.34 -16.68
C TYR A 75 -40.82 19.81 -16.57
N SER A 76 -41.89 20.20 -17.25
CA SER A 76 -42.51 21.52 -17.15
C SER A 76 -43.22 21.70 -15.79
N HIS A 77 -42.69 22.57 -14.92
CA HIS A 77 -43.44 23.19 -13.83
C HIS A 77 -43.92 24.59 -14.23
N PRO A 78 -45.12 25.03 -13.81
CA PRO A 78 -45.64 26.37 -14.10
C PRO A 78 -44.91 27.45 -13.27
N PRO A 79 -44.86 28.71 -13.74
CA PRO A 79 -44.05 29.74 -13.10
C PRO A 79 -44.77 30.34 -11.89
N GLY A 80 -44.17 30.20 -10.72
CA GLY A 80 -44.54 30.87 -9.48
C GLY A 80 -43.28 31.15 -8.67
N GLU A 81 -43.06 32.43 -8.39
CA GLU A 81 -41.86 33.05 -7.80
C GLU A 81 -41.35 32.40 -6.50
N ALA A 82 -40.04 32.13 -6.43
CA ALA A 82 -39.21 32.37 -5.25
C ALA A 82 -37.73 32.23 -5.65
N ALA A 83 -36.96 33.31 -5.49
CA ALA A 83 -35.51 33.27 -5.54
C ALA A 83 -35.00 32.57 -4.27
N GLY A 84 -34.77 31.26 -4.36
CA GLY A 84 -34.03 30.50 -3.35
C GLY A 84 -32.54 30.55 -3.64
N GLU A 85 -31.73 30.71 -2.58
CA GLU A 85 -30.30 30.37 -2.56
C GLU A 85 -30.08 29.03 -3.27
N PRO A 86 -28.94 28.81 -3.97
CA PRO A 86 -28.67 27.50 -4.58
C PRO A 86 -28.66 26.44 -3.47
N GLU A 87 -29.69 25.60 -3.42
CA GLU A 87 -29.70 24.42 -2.55
C GLU A 87 -28.53 23.54 -2.98
N GLU A 88 -27.46 23.54 -2.19
CA GLU A 88 -26.28 22.71 -2.41
C GLU A 88 -26.67 21.28 -2.02
N PHE A 89 -27.12 20.50 -3.01
CA PHE A 89 -27.52 19.11 -2.82
C PHE A 89 -26.28 18.28 -2.44
N GLU A 90 -26.25 17.78 -1.21
CA GLU A 90 -25.25 16.81 -0.75
C GLU A 90 -25.41 15.50 -1.54
N SER A 91 -24.32 14.99 -2.11
CA SER A 91 -24.33 13.71 -2.80
C SER A 91 -24.42 12.55 -1.80
N GLU A 92 -24.91 11.40 -2.28
CA GLU A 92 -24.97 10.17 -1.47
C GLU A 92 -23.60 9.79 -0.89
N GLU A 93 -22.54 9.93 -1.69
CA GLU A 93 -21.16 9.64 -1.28
C GLU A 93 -20.67 10.58 -0.16
N GLN A 94 -20.98 11.87 -0.25
CA GLN A 94 -20.63 12.86 0.78
C GLN A 94 -21.35 12.56 2.10
N LEU A 95 -22.61 12.15 2.03
CA LEU A 95 -23.38 11.73 3.20
C LEU A 95 -22.80 10.46 3.83
N GLN A 96 -22.42 9.46 3.03
CA GLN A 96 -21.74 8.25 3.50
C GLN A 96 -20.42 8.59 4.22
N GLU A 97 -19.58 9.43 3.61
CA GLU A 97 -18.29 9.82 4.17
C GLU A 97 -18.46 10.52 5.53
N ARG A 98 -19.43 11.42 5.65
CA ARG A 98 -19.77 12.11 6.91
C ARG A 98 -20.27 11.13 7.97
N LEU A 99 -21.19 10.23 7.60
CA LEU A 99 -21.74 9.22 8.49
C LEU A 99 -20.65 8.32 9.05
N LEU A 100 -19.83 7.74 8.18
CA LEU A 100 -18.74 6.84 8.58
C LEU A 100 -17.67 7.59 9.39
N SER A 101 -17.38 8.84 9.05
CA SER A 101 -16.47 9.69 9.83
C SER A 101 -16.98 9.98 11.25
N ALA A 102 -18.29 10.20 11.42
CA ALA A 102 -18.91 10.37 12.73
C ALA A 102 -18.89 9.06 13.53
N ALA A 103 -19.15 7.92 12.87
CA ALA A 103 -19.15 6.59 13.49
C ALA A 103 -17.80 6.21 14.13
N LEU A 104 -16.66 6.67 13.60
CA LEU A 104 -15.32 6.40 14.15
C LEU A 104 -15.17 6.80 15.62
N GLN A 105 -15.89 7.83 16.08
CA GLN A 105 -15.84 8.28 17.47
C GLN A 105 -16.38 7.23 18.45
N PHE A 106 -17.25 6.33 17.98
CA PHE A 106 -17.91 5.31 18.79
C PHE A 106 -17.21 3.96 18.72
N VAL A 107 -16.29 3.74 17.77
CA VAL A 107 -15.54 2.50 17.59
C VAL A 107 -14.75 2.06 18.83
N PRO A 108 -14.08 2.95 19.61
CA PRO A 108 -13.36 2.51 20.81
C PRO A 108 -14.27 1.87 21.87
N LYS A 109 -15.57 2.20 21.86
CA LYS A 109 -16.56 1.70 22.82
C LYS A 109 -17.40 0.55 22.27
N LEU A 110 -17.82 0.63 21.01
CA LEU A 110 -18.76 -0.31 20.37
C LEU A 110 -18.09 -1.29 19.39
N GLY A 111 -16.78 -1.14 19.18
CA GLY A 111 -16.04 -1.90 18.19
C GLY A 111 -16.37 -1.52 16.74
N TRP A 112 -15.88 -2.32 15.81
CA TRP A 112 -16.16 -2.17 14.38
C TRP A 112 -17.49 -2.85 14.05
N SER A 113 -18.59 -2.15 14.31
CA SER A 113 -19.95 -2.71 14.29
C SER A 113 -20.97 -1.75 13.69
N GLU A 114 -22.14 -2.28 13.30
CA GLU A 114 -23.28 -1.47 12.86
C GLU A 114 -23.82 -0.59 13.99
N ASP A 115 -23.67 -0.99 15.25
CA ASP A 115 -24.05 -0.16 16.40
C ASP A 115 -23.24 1.14 16.44
N ALA A 116 -21.94 1.10 16.12
CA ALA A 116 -21.10 2.29 16.01
C ALA A 116 -21.59 3.24 14.90
N ILE A 117 -22.06 2.67 13.79
CA ILE A 117 -22.63 3.43 12.67
C ILE A 117 -23.96 4.07 13.07
N ALA A 118 -24.82 3.32 13.75
CA ALA A 118 -26.10 3.81 14.24
C ALA A 118 -25.93 4.96 15.24
N GLU A 119 -24.96 4.88 16.15
CA GLU A 119 -24.62 6.01 17.03
C GLU A 119 -24.03 7.20 16.26
N GLY A 120 -23.22 6.95 15.22
CA GLY A 120 -22.77 7.98 14.28
C GLY A 120 -23.92 8.71 13.59
N ALA A 121 -24.93 7.97 13.12
CA ALA A 121 -26.14 8.52 12.52
C ALA A 121 -26.92 9.40 13.52
N LYS A 122 -27.11 8.90 14.75
CA LYS A 122 -27.76 9.66 15.83
C LYS A 122 -27.01 10.94 16.16
N ALA A 123 -25.68 10.91 16.21
CA ALA A 123 -24.85 12.08 16.46
C ALA A 123 -24.98 13.16 15.37
N LEU A 124 -25.28 12.76 14.13
CA LEU A 124 -25.56 13.66 13.01
C LEU A 124 -27.04 14.08 12.91
N GLY A 125 -27.90 13.60 13.81
CA GLY A 125 -29.35 13.85 13.74
C GLY A 125 -30.06 13.12 12.58
N LEU A 126 -29.43 12.08 12.04
CA LEU A 126 -29.98 11.28 10.94
C LEU A 126 -30.86 10.14 11.45
N SER A 127 -31.83 9.73 10.63
CA SER A 127 -32.64 8.54 10.90
C SER A 127 -31.75 7.28 10.86
N PRO A 128 -31.92 6.30 11.76
CA PRO A 128 -31.21 5.02 11.72
C PRO A 128 -31.33 4.29 10.37
N ALA A 129 -32.39 4.56 9.60
CA ALA A 129 -32.60 4.01 8.27
C ALA A 129 -31.45 4.34 7.28
N VAL A 130 -30.68 5.43 7.53
CA VAL A 130 -29.52 5.80 6.71
C VAL A 130 -28.44 4.72 6.69
N CYS A 131 -28.37 3.87 7.72
CA CYS A 131 -27.40 2.78 7.77
C CYS A 131 -27.65 1.73 6.67
N GLY A 132 -28.89 1.62 6.17
CA GLY A 132 -29.23 0.69 5.08
C GLY A 132 -28.67 1.09 3.71
N MET A 133 -28.10 2.29 3.59
CA MET A 133 -27.35 2.73 2.41
C MET A 133 -25.98 2.04 2.30
N LEU A 134 -25.44 1.55 3.42
CA LEU A 134 -24.13 0.90 3.47
C LEU A 134 -24.27 -0.57 3.07
N GLY A 135 -23.58 -0.99 2.01
CA GLY A 135 -23.68 -2.33 1.45
C GLY A 135 -23.06 -3.42 2.33
N SER A 136 -21.90 -3.15 2.94
CA SER A 136 -21.20 -4.13 3.82
C SER A 136 -21.16 -3.75 5.30
N GLY A 137 -21.94 -2.74 5.71
CA GLY A 137 -22.12 -2.31 7.10
C GLY A 137 -20.78 -2.01 7.78
N ALA A 138 -20.41 -2.81 8.78
CA ALA A 138 -19.13 -2.69 9.48
C ALA A 138 -17.90 -2.78 8.55
N GLY A 139 -18.00 -3.49 7.41
CA GLY A 139 -16.95 -3.55 6.40
C GLY A 139 -16.62 -2.19 5.80
N GLU A 140 -17.64 -1.41 5.47
CA GLU A 140 -17.47 -0.05 4.93
C GLU A 140 -16.87 0.89 5.96
N LEU A 141 -17.24 0.75 7.23
CA LEU A 141 -16.64 1.53 8.32
C LEU A 141 -15.14 1.29 8.46
N VAL A 142 -14.70 0.02 8.42
CA VAL A 142 -13.28 -0.30 8.48
C VAL A 142 -12.55 0.18 7.22
N LEU A 143 -13.13 -0.06 6.03
CA LEU A 143 -12.54 0.36 4.77
C LEU A 143 -12.41 1.89 4.69
N HIS A 144 -13.42 2.63 5.13
CA HIS A 144 -13.40 4.09 5.25
C HIS A 144 -12.25 4.57 6.11
N PHE A 145 -12.05 3.95 7.29
CA PHE A 145 -10.92 4.28 8.15
C PHE A 145 -9.57 4.01 7.48
N VAL A 146 -9.41 2.87 6.79
CA VAL A 146 -8.19 2.53 6.05
C VAL A 146 -7.91 3.56 4.96
N LEU A 147 -8.92 3.90 4.16
CA LEU A 147 -8.80 4.89 3.08
C LEU A 147 -8.47 6.29 3.62
N LYS A 148 -9.10 6.70 4.72
CA LYS A 148 -8.81 7.95 5.42
C LYS A 148 -7.35 8.02 5.88
N CYS A 149 -6.85 6.96 6.52
CA CYS A 149 -5.43 6.88 6.94
C CYS A 149 -4.47 6.94 5.75
N ASN A 150 -4.80 6.24 4.66
CA ASN A 150 -3.98 6.24 3.45
C ASN A 150 -3.95 7.64 2.82
N MET A 151 -5.10 8.33 2.77
CA MET A 151 -5.18 9.71 2.27
C MET A 151 -4.38 10.69 3.13
N GLU A 152 -4.45 10.58 4.46
CA GLU A 152 -3.66 11.39 5.39
C GLU A 152 -2.15 11.14 5.24
N LEU A 153 -1.75 9.87 5.05
CA LEU A 153 -0.37 9.51 4.75
C LEU A 153 0.09 10.15 3.44
N THR A 154 -0.66 9.97 2.35
CA THR A 154 -0.32 10.51 1.04
C THR A 154 -0.26 12.04 1.05
N HIS A 155 -1.16 12.70 1.78
CA HIS A 155 -1.09 14.15 2.00
C HIS A 155 0.22 14.54 2.68
N THR A 156 0.57 13.87 3.79
CA THR A 156 1.82 14.11 4.53
C THR A 156 3.05 13.91 3.65
N LEU A 157 3.09 12.84 2.86
CA LEU A 157 4.19 12.56 1.94
C LEU A 157 4.28 13.60 0.82
N SER A 158 3.14 14.06 0.30
CA SER A 158 3.08 15.10 -0.73
C SER A 158 3.64 16.43 -0.23
N GLU A 159 3.31 16.84 1.00
CA GLU A 159 3.81 18.06 1.62
C GLU A 159 5.32 17.97 1.86
N GLN A 160 5.80 16.82 2.39
CA GLN A 160 7.23 16.57 2.53
C GLN A 160 7.95 16.64 1.17
N HIS A 161 7.35 16.07 0.12
CA HIS A 161 7.92 16.11 -1.22
C HIS A 161 7.99 17.53 -1.80
N LYS A 162 6.95 18.35 -1.59
CA LYS A 162 6.96 19.78 -1.98
C LYS A 162 8.09 20.55 -1.29
N LEU A 163 8.30 20.33 0.00
CA LEU A 163 9.41 20.96 0.74
C LEU A 163 10.78 20.56 0.20
N LEU A 164 10.94 19.32 -0.26
CA LEU A 164 12.16 18.87 -0.95
C LEU A 164 12.37 19.61 -2.28
N GLN A 165 11.31 19.77 -3.07
CA GLN A 165 11.38 20.48 -4.37
C GLN A 165 11.71 21.97 -4.19
N LEU A 166 11.21 22.60 -3.12
CA LEU A 166 11.51 23.99 -2.77
C LEU A 166 12.90 24.17 -2.14
N GLY A 167 13.66 23.09 -1.94
CA GLY A 167 14.97 23.13 -1.27
C GLY A 167 14.90 23.45 0.24
N GLN A 168 13.72 23.35 0.84
CA GLN A 168 13.47 23.64 2.25
C GLN A 168 13.67 22.42 3.16
N ALA A 169 13.85 21.23 2.57
CA ALA A 169 14.15 19.99 3.27
C ALA A 169 15.25 19.20 2.56
N GLN A 170 15.95 18.34 3.30
CA GLN A 170 16.95 17.43 2.73
C GLN A 170 16.34 16.06 2.43
N LYS A 171 16.77 15.43 1.32
CA LYS A 171 16.34 14.09 0.95
C LYS A 171 16.89 13.08 1.95
N LYS A 172 15.99 12.39 2.67
CA LYS A 172 16.35 11.30 3.58
C LYS A 172 16.87 10.08 2.78
N PRO A 173 17.76 9.26 3.38
CA PRO A 173 18.07 7.93 2.85
C PRO A 173 16.78 7.11 2.69
N THR A 174 16.67 6.33 1.62
CA THR A 174 15.46 5.54 1.31
C THR A 174 15.02 4.63 2.46
N VAL A 175 15.97 4.03 3.16
CA VAL A 175 15.72 3.16 4.32
C VAL A 175 15.01 3.91 5.43
N GLN A 176 15.56 5.05 5.84
CA GLN A 176 14.99 5.92 6.86
C GLN A 176 13.63 6.47 6.43
N PHE A 177 13.49 6.86 5.16
CA PHE A 177 12.21 7.33 4.63
C PHE A 177 11.12 6.25 4.76
N VAL A 178 11.43 5.00 4.39
CA VAL A 178 10.47 3.88 4.50
C VAL A 178 10.14 3.60 5.96
N GLN A 179 11.13 3.56 6.85
CA GLN A 179 10.93 3.38 8.29
C GLN A 179 9.95 4.43 8.85
N ASP A 180 10.25 5.71 8.63
CA ASP A 180 9.45 6.83 9.10
C ASP A 180 8.01 6.76 8.56
N THR A 181 7.87 6.41 7.28
CA THR A 181 6.57 6.36 6.59
C THR A 181 5.70 5.21 7.11
N VAL A 182 6.26 4.00 7.22
CA VAL A 182 5.55 2.83 7.76
C VAL A 182 5.20 3.06 9.23
N GLN A 183 6.12 3.60 10.02
CA GLN A 183 5.85 3.96 11.41
C GLN A 183 4.72 5.00 11.52
N THR A 184 4.75 6.05 10.69
CA THR A 184 3.68 7.07 10.66
C THR A 184 2.33 6.44 10.37
N ARG A 185 2.25 5.56 9.37
CA ARG A 185 1.01 4.88 9.00
C ARG A 185 0.50 3.94 10.09
N LEU A 186 1.38 3.19 10.75
CA LEU A 186 1.02 2.28 11.84
C LEU A 186 0.58 3.04 13.10
N ARG A 187 1.16 4.20 13.38
CA ARG A 187 0.75 5.05 14.51
C ARG A 187 -0.71 5.50 14.42
N MET A 188 -1.26 5.65 13.21
CA MET A 188 -2.67 5.98 13.00
C MET A 188 -3.62 4.90 13.56
N LEU A 189 -3.15 3.67 13.74
CA LEU A 189 -3.94 2.56 14.29
C LEU A 189 -4.01 2.58 15.83
N LEU A 190 -3.09 3.25 16.51
CA LEU A 190 -2.95 3.21 17.97
C LEU A 190 -4.24 3.57 18.74
N PRO A 191 -5.05 4.58 18.32
CA PRO A 191 -6.31 4.88 19.00
C PRO A 191 -7.33 3.72 18.97
N TYR A 192 -7.19 2.81 18.01
CA TYR A 192 -8.09 1.69 17.77
C TYR A 192 -7.43 0.33 17.98
N ILE A 193 -6.22 0.27 18.56
CA ILE A 193 -5.41 -0.95 18.59
C ILE A 193 -6.11 -2.13 19.29
N GLN A 194 -6.92 -1.84 20.31
CA GLN A 194 -7.65 -2.84 21.09
C GLN A 194 -8.72 -3.57 20.26
N SER A 195 -9.36 -2.88 19.32
CA SER A 195 -10.37 -3.45 18.42
C SER A 195 -9.84 -3.71 17.01
N TRP A 196 -8.58 -3.39 16.73
CA TRP A 196 -7.97 -3.60 15.41
C TRP A 196 -7.96 -5.07 14.95
N PRO A 197 -7.75 -6.09 15.82
CA PRO A 197 -7.91 -7.50 15.40
C PRO A 197 -9.27 -7.81 14.78
N GLN A 198 -10.34 -7.21 15.32
CA GLN A 198 -11.69 -7.35 14.78
C GLN A 198 -11.76 -6.72 13.38
N ALA A 199 -11.25 -5.49 13.21
CA ALA A 199 -11.18 -4.83 11.90
C ALA A 199 -10.43 -5.66 10.87
N MET A 200 -9.27 -6.21 11.22
CA MET A 200 -8.49 -7.09 10.34
C MET A 200 -9.31 -8.30 9.89
N SER A 201 -10.05 -8.94 10.81
CA SER A 201 -10.91 -10.08 10.46
C SER A 201 -12.03 -9.69 9.48
N ILE A 202 -12.61 -8.50 9.64
CA ILE A 202 -13.66 -7.97 8.76
C ILE A 202 -13.12 -7.68 7.36
N LEU A 203 -11.91 -7.11 7.24
CA LEU A 203 -11.25 -6.83 5.95
C LEU A 203 -10.93 -8.11 5.17
N LEU A 204 -10.70 -9.23 5.87
CA LEU A 204 -10.42 -10.53 5.25
C LEU A 204 -11.68 -11.27 4.76
N LEU A 205 -12.88 -10.78 5.08
CA LEU A 205 -14.12 -11.38 4.57
C LEU A 205 -14.20 -11.24 3.04
N PRO A 206 -14.73 -12.25 2.31
CA PRO A 206 -14.73 -12.25 0.84
C PRO A 206 -15.33 -10.99 0.19
N GLN A 207 -16.37 -10.42 0.82
CA GLN A 207 -17.04 -9.20 0.37
C GLN A 207 -16.18 -7.93 0.48
N ASN A 208 -15.24 -7.89 1.42
CA ASN A 208 -14.36 -6.73 1.69
C ASN A 208 -12.94 -6.93 1.15
N LEU A 209 -12.55 -8.19 0.93
CA LEU A 209 -11.17 -8.58 0.63
C LEU A 209 -10.61 -7.86 -0.60
N THR A 210 -11.41 -7.76 -1.66
CA THR A 210 -10.98 -7.13 -2.91
C THR A 210 -10.60 -5.65 -2.70
N ASP A 211 -11.45 -4.90 -2.01
CA ASP A 211 -11.21 -3.46 -1.81
C ASP A 211 -10.15 -3.20 -0.73
N SER A 212 -10.05 -4.08 0.26
CA SER A 212 -8.97 -4.07 1.25
C SER A 212 -7.60 -4.28 0.61
N VAL A 213 -7.48 -5.26 -0.30
CA VAL A 213 -6.24 -5.52 -1.05
C VAL A 213 -5.90 -4.37 -2.00
N LYS A 214 -6.90 -3.77 -2.66
CA LYS A 214 -6.67 -2.56 -3.48
C LYS A 214 -6.16 -1.40 -2.63
N ALA A 215 -6.77 -1.14 -1.47
CA ALA A 215 -6.35 -0.08 -0.57
C ALA A 215 -4.91 -0.28 -0.07
N LEU A 216 -4.54 -1.52 0.29
CA LEU A 216 -3.16 -1.87 0.64
C LEU A 216 -2.19 -1.66 -0.53
N SER A 217 -2.59 -2.11 -1.73
CA SER A 217 -1.75 -1.98 -2.94
C SER A 217 -1.49 -0.51 -3.29
N HIS A 218 -2.53 0.34 -3.24
CA HIS A 218 -2.37 1.77 -3.50
C HIS A 218 -1.49 2.47 -2.45
N MET A 219 -1.65 2.12 -1.18
CA MET A 219 -0.78 2.66 -0.12
C MET A 219 0.68 2.29 -0.35
N VAL A 220 0.95 1.02 -0.67
CA VAL A 220 2.30 0.54 -0.98
C VAL A 220 2.87 1.24 -2.21
N ASP A 221 2.06 1.44 -3.25
CA ASP A 221 2.44 2.19 -4.45
C ASP A 221 2.84 3.63 -4.12
N ASP A 222 2.05 4.33 -3.31
CA ASP A 222 2.33 5.70 -2.86
C ASP A 222 3.65 5.75 -2.06
N ILE A 223 3.86 4.83 -1.11
CA ILE A 223 5.10 4.76 -0.32
C ILE A 223 6.31 4.55 -1.25
N CYS A 224 6.23 3.59 -2.17
CA CYS A 224 7.32 3.34 -3.13
C CYS A 224 7.59 4.53 -4.05
N TYR A 225 6.53 5.22 -4.50
CA TYR A 225 6.63 6.40 -5.35
C TYR A 225 7.40 7.53 -4.65
N TYR A 226 7.00 7.88 -3.42
CA TYR A 226 7.65 8.95 -2.66
C TYR A 226 9.04 8.56 -2.13
N ALA A 227 9.30 7.26 -1.93
CA ALA A 227 10.65 6.75 -1.67
C ALA A 227 11.61 6.94 -2.86
N GLY A 228 11.08 7.30 -4.03
CA GLY A 228 11.85 7.52 -5.26
C GLY A 228 12.10 6.25 -6.06
N ASP A 229 11.31 5.19 -5.86
CA ASP A 229 11.42 3.98 -6.68
C ASP A 229 11.09 4.31 -8.15
N ARG A 230 11.96 3.83 -9.05
CA ARG A 230 11.84 3.96 -10.51
C ARG A 230 11.94 2.60 -11.20
N SER A 231 11.81 1.51 -10.43
CA SER A 231 11.90 0.15 -10.94
C SER A 231 10.79 -0.16 -11.94
N THR A 232 11.12 -0.96 -12.95
CA THR A 232 10.17 -1.47 -13.94
C THR A 232 10.11 -3.00 -13.85
N ASP A 233 9.05 -3.57 -14.45
CA ASP A 233 8.95 -5.01 -14.69
C ASP A 233 8.98 -5.87 -13.41
N ILE A 234 9.80 -6.92 -13.35
CA ILE A 234 9.81 -7.89 -12.23
C ILE A 234 10.24 -7.23 -10.91
N ASP A 235 11.15 -6.26 -10.97
CA ASP A 235 11.61 -5.53 -9.78
C ASP A 235 10.49 -4.67 -9.17
N TRP A 236 9.62 -4.09 -10.01
CA TRP A 236 8.45 -3.33 -9.57
C TRP A 236 7.53 -4.20 -8.70
N PHE A 237 7.21 -5.41 -9.17
CA PHE A 237 6.36 -6.36 -8.44
C PHE A 237 7.03 -6.85 -7.16
N THR A 238 8.31 -7.20 -7.24
CA THR A 238 9.06 -7.77 -6.10
C THR A 238 9.18 -6.76 -4.96
N ARG A 239 9.48 -5.48 -5.27
CA ARG A 239 9.59 -4.42 -4.25
C ARG A 239 8.26 -4.13 -3.56
N ARG A 240 7.15 -4.13 -4.31
CA ARG A 240 5.81 -3.90 -3.75
C ARG A 240 5.33 -5.08 -2.91
N ALA A 241 5.58 -6.30 -3.37
CA ALA A 241 5.31 -7.49 -2.58
C ALA A 241 6.11 -7.48 -1.27
N ALA A 242 7.39 -7.12 -1.31
CA ALA A 242 8.22 -6.99 -0.11
C ALA A 242 7.69 -5.90 0.84
N MET A 243 7.33 -4.72 0.32
CA MET A 243 6.78 -3.62 1.12
C MET A 243 5.45 -3.98 1.77
N ALA A 244 4.54 -4.59 1.01
CA ALA A 244 3.26 -5.08 1.53
C ALA A 244 3.48 -6.13 2.63
N GLY A 245 4.43 -7.06 2.44
CA GLY A 245 4.79 -8.06 3.43
C GLY A 245 5.37 -7.46 4.70
N ILE A 246 6.27 -6.48 4.59
CA ILE A 246 6.82 -5.75 5.75
C ILE A 246 5.69 -5.06 6.51
N TYR A 247 4.86 -4.28 5.82
CA TYR A 247 3.76 -3.55 6.45
C TYR A 247 2.82 -4.51 7.19
N GLN A 248 2.36 -5.58 6.53
CA GLN A 248 1.41 -6.52 7.12
C GLN A 248 2.00 -7.29 8.31
N ALA A 249 3.29 -7.64 8.25
CA ALA A 249 3.99 -8.27 9.36
C ALA A 249 4.13 -7.33 10.55
N CYS A 250 4.47 -6.06 10.31
CA CYS A 250 4.57 -5.05 11.37
C CYS A 250 3.21 -4.75 11.99
N GLU A 251 2.13 -4.70 11.20
CA GLU A 251 0.76 -4.53 11.70
C GLU A 251 0.35 -5.68 12.64
N LEU A 252 0.70 -6.93 12.30
CA LEU A 252 0.44 -8.08 13.16
C LEU A 252 1.25 -8.05 14.47
N VAL A 253 2.50 -7.60 14.41
CA VAL A 253 3.35 -7.42 15.61
C VAL A 253 2.81 -6.31 16.49
N LEU A 254 2.41 -5.16 15.90
CA LEU A 254 1.85 -4.02 16.60
C LEU A 254 0.64 -4.38 17.46
N VAL A 255 -0.26 -5.22 16.92
CA VAL A 255 -1.45 -5.69 17.64
C VAL A 255 -1.11 -6.47 18.92
N GLN A 256 0.04 -7.13 18.96
CA GLN A 256 0.49 -7.95 20.09
C GLN A 256 1.47 -7.21 21.00
N ASP A 257 1.92 -6.03 20.60
CA ASP A 257 3.01 -5.31 21.25
C ASP A 257 2.51 -4.53 22.48
N THR A 258 3.07 -4.89 23.64
CA THR A 258 2.78 -4.27 24.94
C THR A 258 3.94 -3.44 25.47
N SER A 259 5.01 -3.30 24.68
CA SER A 259 6.19 -2.51 25.01
C SER A 259 5.86 -1.00 25.07
N PRO A 260 6.60 -0.22 25.88
CA PRO A 260 6.40 1.22 25.95
C PRO A 260 6.58 1.84 24.56
N ASN A 261 5.65 2.71 24.15
CA ASN A 261 5.65 3.35 22.84
C ASN A 261 5.78 2.40 21.63
N GLN A 262 5.48 1.09 21.79
CA GLN A 262 5.57 0.08 20.75
C GLN A 262 7.01 -0.09 20.19
N GLU A 263 8.02 0.06 21.07
CA GLU A 263 9.44 -0.06 20.73
C GLU A 263 9.79 -1.41 20.07
N ASP A 264 9.15 -2.50 20.49
CA ASP A 264 9.40 -3.82 19.91
C ASP A 264 8.91 -3.90 18.45
N THR A 265 7.78 -3.27 18.12
CA THR A 265 7.29 -3.13 16.73
C THR A 265 8.27 -2.33 15.88
N TRP A 266 8.81 -1.23 16.40
CA TRP A 266 9.76 -0.40 15.63
C TRP A 266 11.09 -1.11 15.40
N ARG A 267 11.58 -1.84 16.41
CA ARG A 267 12.76 -2.71 16.25
C ARG A 267 12.50 -3.82 15.22
N PHE A 268 11.30 -4.41 15.22
CA PHE A 268 10.92 -5.41 14.24
C PHE A 268 10.92 -4.84 12.81
N LEU A 269 10.35 -3.64 12.62
CA LEU A 269 10.37 -2.92 11.34
C LEU A 269 11.80 -2.70 10.83
N ASP A 270 12.70 -2.22 11.69
CA ASP A 270 14.09 -1.98 11.34
C ASP A 270 14.78 -3.26 10.87
N ASN A 271 14.59 -4.36 11.61
CA ASN A 271 15.14 -5.66 11.25
C ASN A 271 14.62 -6.13 9.88
N ARG A 272 13.30 -6.04 9.64
CA ARG A 272 12.70 -6.49 8.37
C ARG A 272 13.15 -5.69 7.16
N ILE A 273 13.34 -4.38 7.31
CA ILE A 273 13.88 -3.56 6.22
C ILE A 273 15.35 -3.94 5.94
N ASN A 274 16.16 -4.14 6.97
CA ASN A 274 17.55 -4.58 6.83
C ASN A 274 17.67 -5.97 6.15
N ASP A 275 16.75 -6.89 6.45
CA ASP A 275 16.71 -8.20 5.81
C ASP A 275 16.45 -8.09 4.30
N VAL A 276 15.50 -7.23 3.89
CA VAL A 276 15.20 -7.01 2.46
C VAL A 276 16.38 -6.39 1.72
N ILE A 277 17.08 -5.45 2.35
CA ILE A 277 18.30 -4.85 1.78
C ILE A 277 19.38 -5.91 1.60
N THR A 278 19.65 -6.70 2.65
CA THR A 278 20.66 -7.76 2.63
C THR A 278 20.37 -8.80 1.54
N VAL A 279 19.11 -9.20 1.39
CA VAL A 279 18.68 -10.12 0.32
C VAL A 279 18.87 -9.50 -1.05
N ALA A 280 18.54 -8.22 -1.22
CA ALA A 280 18.73 -7.51 -2.49
C ALA A 280 20.21 -7.39 -2.88
N GLU A 281 21.10 -7.13 -1.92
CA GLU A 281 22.55 -7.05 -2.14
C GLU A 281 23.13 -8.41 -2.54
N LYS A 282 22.80 -9.47 -1.80
CA LYS A 282 23.24 -10.84 -2.11
C LYS A 282 22.79 -11.30 -3.50
N ARG A 283 21.55 -10.97 -3.90
CA ARG A 283 21.05 -11.28 -5.25
C ARG A 283 21.88 -10.62 -6.35
N LYS A 284 22.23 -9.33 -6.17
CA LYS A 284 23.05 -8.60 -7.12
C LYS A 284 24.46 -9.17 -7.22
N GLU A 285 25.07 -9.50 -6.09
CA GLU A 285 26.41 -10.10 -6.04
C GLU A 285 26.47 -11.45 -6.76
N VAL A 286 25.48 -12.33 -6.53
CA VAL A 286 25.38 -13.62 -7.22
C VAL A 286 25.20 -13.45 -8.72
N GLN A 287 24.36 -12.50 -9.15
CA GLN A 287 24.14 -12.22 -10.57
C GLN A 287 25.41 -11.68 -11.24
N SER A 288 26.08 -10.69 -10.65
CA SER A 288 27.31 -10.13 -11.20
C SER A 288 28.44 -11.14 -11.26
N THR A 289 28.54 -12.02 -10.26
CA THR A 289 29.54 -13.09 -10.23
C THR A 289 29.26 -14.12 -11.32
N GLY A 290 28.00 -14.51 -11.52
CA GLY A 290 27.60 -15.42 -12.59
C GLY A 290 27.91 -14.87 -13.99
N GLU A 291 27.61 -13.60 -14.23
CA GLU A 291 27.94 -12.91 -15.49
C GLU A 291 29.46 -12.83 -15.72
N ALA A 292 30.23 -12.49 -14.69
CA ALA A 292 31.68 -12.41 -14.77
C ALA A 292 32.32 -13.78 -15.07
N VAL A 293 31.83 -14.86 -14.43
CA VAL A 293 32.29 -16.23 -14.72
C VAL A 293 31.97 -16.62 -16.16
N LEU A 294 30.76 -16.32 -16.63
CA LEU A 294 30.36 -16.63 -18.01
C LEU A 294 31.23 -15.88 -19.03
N GLN A 295 31.46 -14.58 -18.82
CA GLN A 295 32.35 -13.78 -19.66
C GLN A 295 33.79 -14.30 -19.64
N GLY A 296 34.29 -14.71 -18.47
CA GLY A 296 35.61 -15.33 -18.34
C GLY A 296 35.74 -16.64 -19.12
N LEU A 297 34.72 -17.50 -19.07
CA LEU A 297 34.68 -18.75 -19.84
C LEU A 297 34.63 -18.50 -21.36
N VAL A 298 33.81 -17.54 -21.82
CA VAL A 298 33.74 -17.16 -23.24
C VAL A 298 35.06 -16.56 -23.71
N GLY A 299 35.68 -15.68 -22.91
CA GLY A 299 36.99 -15.10 -23.23
C GLY A 299 38.10 -16.15 -23.33
N ALA A 300 38.11 -17.12 -22.40
CA ALA A 300 39.02 -18.25 -22.43
C ALA A 300 38.80 -19.14 -23.67
N ALA A 301 37.54 -19.42 -24.02
CA ALA A 301 37.19 -20.21 -25.20
C ALA A 301 37.62 -19.52 -26.51
N LEU A 302 37.40 -18.22 -26.64
CA LEU A 302 37.85 -17.43 -27.79
C LEU A 302 39.39 -17.38 -27.88
N THR A 303 40.07 -17.25 -26.75
CA THR A 303 41.54 -17.29 -26.71
C THR A 303 42.08 -18.65 -27.14
N MET A 304 41.47 -19.75 -26.68
CA MET A 304 41.81 -21.10 -27.13
C MET A 304 41.53 -21.30 -28.63
N GLN A 305 40.42 -20.78 -29.17
CA GLN A 305 40.15 -20.83 -30.62
C GLN A 305 41.21 -20.08 -31.44
N ASN A 306 41.65 -18.91 -30.96
CA ASN A 306 42.69 -18.12 -31.62
C ASN A 306 44.07 -18.80 -31.56
N LEU A 307 44.43 -19.41 -30.42
CA LEU A 307 45.71 -20.13 -30.26
C LEU A 307 45.76 -21.46 -31.01
N THR A 308 44.62 -22.13 -31.21
CA THR A 308 44.55 -23.42 -31.92
C THR A 308 44.50 -23.27 -33.45
N GLY A 309 44.54 -22.04 -33.98
CA GLY A 309 44.63 -21.80 -35.42
C GLY A 309 43.36 -22.11 -36.20
N LEU A 310 42.21 -22.26 -35.53
CA LEU A 310 40.93 -22.56 -36.18
C LEU A 310 40.32 -21.38 -36.95
N SER A 311 40.96 -20.20 -36.96
CA SER A 311 40.50 -19.02 -37.70
C SER A 311 40.98 -18.95 -39.17
N GLN A 312 41.43 -20.06 -39.75
CA GLN A 312 41.89 -20.10 -41.14
C GLN A 312 41.07 -21.08 -41.98
N ARG A 313 39.96 -20.60 -42.55
CA ARG A 313 39.66 -20.69 -44.00
C ARG A 313 38.34 -20.01 -44.37
N ARG A 314 38.45 -19.20 -45.44
CA ARG A 314 37.46 -18.78 -46.46
C ARG A 314 36.07 -19.41 -46.39
#